data_AF-A0A9Q8V5M6-F1
#
_entry.id   AF-A0A9Q8V5M6-F1
#
_cell.length_a   1.000
_cell.length_b   1.000
_cell.length_c   1.000
_cell.angle_alpha   90.00
_cell.angle_beta   90.00
_cell.angle_gamma   90.00
#
_symmetry.space_group_name_H-M   'P 1'
#
loop_
_entity.id
_entity.type
_entity.pdbx_description
1 polymer ?
#
loop_
_entity_poly.entity_id
_entity_poly.type
_entity_poly.pdbx_seq_one_letter_code
_entity_poly.pdbx_strand_id
1 'polypeptide(L)'
;MLNVALPFQRRRLRIDQQAPCLPSPRTLPFSDAASQPPETPPASAELLAGSMSMSAAARIRIPSLRPLRHAARSSRAFASAQQSPRLAPFSSCDNALPQGLRTPRTTCSVSGASRGFASTASLGGSDSLSYHANMSSAIKDAVTPALLREVRDFWFEHLTNPKALIMPSFEDNKRWFFGGAALDEACTKRFAPTLEAIRSAGVTSGSEVLSAVGPLTDPCDWMSLIILLDQIPRNCYRGDAARVVFTVFDPLAQDVALAAMAAGVPDGEPQIRWRFAYRSWFYMPLMHSEDAATHDKAVAEYEKMLADVKSLLPADGDGSRTSSSAAAAGEDDEYKAGAREVVRADVEAATKLAGMSLEFEKKHYDIIKRFGRYPHRNKAMGREPTKEEVEYLANGGETFSQ
;
A
#
# COMPACT_ATOMS: atom_id res chain seq x y z
N MET A 1 -44.23 5.42 -38.03
CA MET A 1 -44.55 4.41 -39.06
C MET A 1 -43.33 4.24 -39.95
N LEU A 2 -43.07 3.03 -40.51
CA LEU A 2 -42.01 2.73 -41.50
C LEU A 2 -40.58 3.14 -41.08
N ASN A 3 -39.67 2.28 -40.63
CA ASN A 3 -39.57 0.82 -40.61
C ASN A 3 -39.37 0.13 -41.99
N VAL A 4 -38.10 0.04 -42.42
CA VAL A 4 -37.57 -0.93 -43.41
C VAL A 4 -36.19 -1.37 -42.91
N ALA A 5 -35.86 -2.66 -43.00
CA ALA A 5 -34.59 -3.23 -42.54
C ALA A 5 -33.97 -4.17 -43.59
N LEU A 6 -32.63 -4.16 -43.72
CA LEU A 6 -31.84 -5.02 -44.61
C LEU A 6 -30.51 -5.43 -43.93
N PRO A 7 -29.85 -6.54 -44.36
CA PRO A 7 -29.82 -7.69 -43.45
C PRO A 7 -28.45 -8.08 -42.86
N PHE A 8 -28.55 -8.83 -41.76
CA PHE A 8 -27.46 -9.42 -40.99
C PHE A 8 -26.82 -10.63 -41.71
N GLN A 9 -25.59 -10.50 -42.24
CA GLN A 9 -24.87 -11.65 -42.83
C GLN A 9 -24.13 -12.49 -41.76
N ARG A 10 -24.71 -13.63 -41.38
CA ARG A 10 -24.02 -14.64 -40.55
C ARG A 10 -22.99 -15.41 -41.39
N ARG A 11 -21.69 -15.07 -41.27
CA ARG A 11 -20.62 -15.98 -41.72
C ARG A 11 -20.52 -17.15 -40.75
N ARG A 12 -20.81 -18.38 -41.21
CA ARG A 12 -20.49 -19.61 -40.49
C ARG A 12 -19.01 -19.91 -40.65
N LEU A 13 -18.25 -19.90 -39.55
CA LEU A 13 -16.96 -20.60 -39.52
C LEU A 13 -17.24 -22.10 -39.38
N ARG A 14 -16.60 -22.93 -40.23
CA ARG A 14 -16.56 -24.37 -40.01
C ARG A 14 -15.54 -24.67 -38.91
N ILE A 15 -15.93 -25.52 -37.98
CA ILE A 15 -14.98 -26.29 -37.18
C ILE A 15 -14.59 -27.48 -38.05
N ASP A 16 -13.31 -27.66 -38.32
CA ASP A 16 -12.77 -28.88 -38.94
C ASP A 16 -11.88 -29.60 -37.92
N GLN A 17 -12.02 -30.92 -37.83
CA GLN A 17 -11.36 -31.74 -36.81
C GLN A 17 -10.23 -32.57 -37.43
N GLN A 18 -9.00 -32.35 -36.97
CA GLN A 18 -7.93 -33.35 -37.04
C GLN A 18 -6.83 -33.02 -36.03
N ALA A 19 -6.41 -34.02 -35.27
CA ALA A 19 -5.32 -33.95 -34.30
C ALA A 19 -4.37 -35.14 -34.50
N PRO A 20 -3.04 -34.96 -34.42
CA PRO A 20 -2.08 -36.05 -34.52
C PRO A 20 -1.92 -36.80 -33.19
N CYS A 21 -1.91 -38.13 -33.23
CA CYS A 21 -1.74 -38.99 -32.06
C CYS A 21 -0.26 -39.23 -31.72
N LEU A 22 0.09 -39.22 -30.42
CA LEU A 22 1.26 -39.91 -29.85
C LEU A 22 0.87 -40.57 -28.51
N PRO A 23 1.59 -41.61 -28.03
CA PRO A 23 0.96 -42.72 -27.30
C PRO A 23 1.01 -42.64 -25.76
N SER A 24 0.04 -43.31 -25.13
CA SER A 24 -0.05 -43.52 -23.68
C SER A 24 0.81 -44.71 -23.19
N PRO A 25 1.43 -44.65 -21.99
CA PRO A 25 2.03 -45.81 -21.34
C PRO A 25 0.97 -46.78 -20.79
N ARG A 26 1.32 -48.07 -20.70
CA ARG A 26 0.45 -49.17 -20.21
C ARG A 26 0.52 -49.36 -18.69
N THR A 27 -0.40 -50.15 -18.14
CA THR A 27 -0.51 -50.44 -16.70
C THR A 27 -0.71 -51.95 -16.44
N LEU A 28 -0.31 -52.42 -15.25
CA LEU A 28 -0.59 -53.74 -14.63
C LEU A 28 0.18 -54.97 -15.22
N PRO A 29 0.36 -56.09 -14.47
CA PRO A 29 -0.33 -56.48 -13.22
C PRO A 29 0.56 -56.86 -11.99
N PHE A 30 -0.11 -57.34 -10.93
CA PHE A 30 0.37 -57.78 -9.60
C PHE A 30 1.16 -59.11 -9.58
N SER A 31 1.93 -59.32 -8.50
CA SER A 31 2.04 -60.62 -7.79
C SER A 31 2.57 -60.43 -6.35
N ASP A 32 2.10 -61.24 -5.40
CA ASP A 32 2.58 -61.30 -4.01
C ASP A 32 3.76 -62.28 -3.81
N ALA A 33 4.54 -62.08 -2.74
CA ALA A 33 5.36 -63.09 -2.04
C ALA A 33 5.75 -62.58 -0.63
N ALA A 34 6.09 -63.47 0.31
CA ALA A 34 6.27 -63.13 1.74
C ALA A 34 7.42 -63.88 2.46
N SER A 35 7.67 -63.49 3.72
CA SER A 35 8.31 -64.29 4.79
C SER A 35 9.86 -64.40 4.90
N GLN A 36 10.45 -63.38 5.55
CA GLN A 36 11.32 -63.44 6.76
C GLN A 36 12.63 -64.29 6.87
N PRO A 37 13.53 -63.97 7.85
CA PRO A 37 14.95 -64.36 7.87
C PRO A 37 15.30 -65.46 8.92
N PRO A 38 16.60 -65.78 9.15
CA PRO A 38 17.44 -65.13 10.18
C PRO A 38 18.86 -64.74 9.61
N GLU A 39 19.99 -64.47 10.29
CA GLU A 39 20.53 -64.70 11.66
C GLU A 39 21.46 -63.54 12.16
N THR A 40 21.94 -63.65 13.42
CA THR A 40 23.03 -62.91 14.11
C THR A 40 23.71 -63.91 15.10
N PRO A 41 24.87 -63.74 15.79
CA PRO A 41 25.34 -62.57 16.60
C PRO A 41 26.91 -62.46 16.63
N PRO A 42 27.66 -62.03 17.69
CA PRO A 42 27.34 -61.32 18.96
C PRO A 42 28.27 -60.15 19.43
N ALA A 43 27.70 -59.29 20.32
CA ALA A 43 28.26 -58.65 21.54
C ALA A 43 29.56 -57.78 21.49
N SER A 44 29.75 -56.73 22.31
CA SER A 44 29.25 -56.43 23.69
C SER A 44 28.91 -54.92 23.86
N ALA A 45 27.85 -54.52 24.60
CA ALA A 45 27.81 -54.03 26.01
C ALA A 45 28.76 -52.84 26.33
N GLU A 46 28.38 -51.75 27.01
CA GLU A 46 27.31 -51.41 28.00
C GLU A 46 26.44 -50.18 27.54
N LEU A 47 25.13 -49.99 27.82
CA LEU A 47 24.39 -49.69 29.09
C LEU A 47 24.84 -48.36 29.76
N LEU A 48 24.03 -47.36 30.17
CA LEU A 48 22.57 -47.01 30.28
C LEU A 48 22.47 -45.45 30.34
N ALA A 49 21.36 -44.70 30.26
CA ALA A 49 19.98 -44.85 29.74
C ALA A 49 19.31 -43.45 29.70
N GLY A 50 18.26 -43.24 28.88
CA GLY A 50 17.46 -42.01 28.91
C GLY A 50 16.62 -41.81 27.63
N SER A 51 15.33 -42.16 27.67
CA SER A 51 14.45 -42.10 26.51
C SER A 51 13.82 -40.71 26.30
N MET A 52 13.73 -40.28 25.04
CA MET A 52 12.67 -39.39 24.57
C MET A 52 12.09 -39.88 23.24
N SER A 53 10.76 -39.81 23.13
CA SER A 53 9.98 -40.30 22.00
C SER A 53 9.56 -39.14 21.08
N MET A 54 9.41 -39.41 19.78
CA MET A 54 8.86 -38.44 18.85
C MET A 54 7.34 -38.32 18.97
N SER A 55 6.84 -37.23 19.55
CA SER A 55 5.54 -36.63 19.21
C SER A 55 5.29 -35.31 19.94
N ALA A 56 5.28 -34.19 19.20
CA ALA A 56 4.49 -33.00 19.54
C ALA A 56 4.36 -32.07 18.32
N ALA A 57 3.16 -31.98 17.74
CA ALA A 57 2.84 -30.84 16.88
C ALA A 57 2.64 -29.60 17.76
N ALA A 58 3.30 -28.49 17.42
CA ALA A 58 3.21 -27.24 18.16
C ALA A 58 1.82 -26.58 18.00
N ARG A 59 0.85 -27.01 18.81
CA ARG A 59 -0.48 -26.39 18.90
C ARG A 59 -0.33 -24.99 19.49
N ILE A 60 -0.38 -23.96 18.64
CA ILE A 60 -0.46 -22.55 19.07
C ILE A 60 -1.72 -22.40 19.95
N ARG A 61 -1.49 -22.06 21.22
CA ARG A 61 -2.53 -22.06 22.26
C ARG A 61 -3.16 -20.69 22.36
N ILE A 62 -4.29 -20.48 21.68
CA ILE A 62 -5.06 -19.23 21.72
C ILE A 62 -5.37 -18.88 23.19
N PRO A 63 -5.00 -17.69 23.69
CA PRO A 63 -5.39 -17.26 25.03
C PRO A 63 -6.89 -17.02 25.13
N SER A 64 -7.56 -17.70 26.07
CA SER A 64 -8.96 -17.43 26.38
C SER A 64 -9.09 -16.10 27.13
N LEU A 65 -9.68 -15.09 26.47
CA LEU A 65 -10.02 -13.82 27.10
C LEU A 65 -11.09 -14.04 28.17
N ARG A 66 -10.71 -13.96 29.46
CA ARG A 66 -11.66 -13.82 30.56
C ARG A 66 -12.08 -12.36 30.71
N PRO A 67 -13.37 -12.05 30.98
CA PRO A 67 -13.80 -10.67 31.18
C PRO A 67 -13.14 -10.04 32.42
N LEU A 68 -12.53 -8.87 32.25
CA LEU A 68 -12.10 -8.03 33.37
C LEU A 68 -13.33 -7.45 34.07
N ARG A 69 -13.48 -7.73 35.37
CA ARG A 69 -14.54 -7.11 36.20
C ARG A 69 -14.11 -5.70 36.58
N HIS A 70 -14.85 -4.68 36.16
CA HIS A 70 -14.66 -3.32 36.66
C HIS A 70 -14.89 -3.26 38.18
N ALA A 71 -13.86 -2.88 38.92
CA ALA A 71 -13.98 -2.51 40.33
C ALA A 71 -14.38 -1.04 40.44
N ALA A 72 -15.66 -0.77 40.72
CA ALA A 72 -16.12 0.59 40.95
C ALA A 72 -15.57 1.13 42.28
N ARG A 73 -14.98 2.33 42.25
CA ARG A 73 -14.76 3.15 43.46
C ARG A 73 -15.37 4.53 43.26
N SER A 74 -16.28 4.89 44.16
CA SER A 74 -16.82 6.25 44.24
C SER A 74 -15.73 7.26 44.62
N SER A 75 -15.88 8.48 44.14
CA SER A 75 -15.38 9.69 44.80
C SER A 75 -16.47 10.74 44.73
N ARG A 76 -16.84 11.31 45.88
CA ARG A 76 -17.93 12.29 45.97
C ARG A 76 -17.51 13.64 45.40
N ALA A 77 -18.48 14.39 44.90
CA ALA A 77 -18.28 15.77 44.48
C ALA A 77 -17.86 16.66 45.66
N PHE A 78 -17.04 17.67 45.34
CA PHE A 78 -17.02 18.93 46.05
C PHE A 78 -17.28 20.04 45.04
N ALA A 79 -18.23 20.92 45.36
CA ALA A 79 -18.58 22.05 44.51
C ALA A 79 -18.24 23.35 45.24
N SER A 80 -17.60 24.27 44.53
CA SER A 80 -17.57 25.70 44.87
C SER A 80 -17.57 26.49 43.57
N ALA A 81 -18.25 27.63 43.55
CA ALA A 81 -18.47 28.42 42.36
C ALA A 81 -17.47 29.58 42.24
N GLN A 82 -17.19 30.01 41.02
CA GLN A 82 -17.01 31.43 40.72
C GLN A 82 -17.37 31.72 39.25
N GLN A 83 -17.54 33.01 38.92
CA GLN A 83 -18.39 33.46 37.82
C GLN A 83 -17.60 33.84 36.56
N SER A 84 -18.19 33.61 35.39
CA SER A 84 -17.73 34.18 34.12
C SER A 84 -18.35 35.57 33.89
N PRO A 85 -17.60 36.58 33.44
CA PRO A 85 -18.13 37.68 32.65
C PRO A 85 -18.17 37.31 31.15
N ARG A 86 -19.09 37.93 30.40
CA ARG A 86 -19.26 37.73 28.96
C ARG A 86 -18.36 38.67 28.16
N LEU A 87 -17.98 38.27 26.95
CA LEU A 87 -17.58 39.20 25.90
C LEU A 87 -18.58 39.11 24.73
N ALA A 88 -18.82 40.26 24.10
CA ALA A 88 -19.74 40.47 22.99
C ALA A 88 -19.09 41.48 22.00
N PRO A 89 -19.53 41.54 20.73
CA PRO A 89 -18.63 41.87 19.63
C PRO A 89 -18.49 43.36 19.34
N PHE A 90 -17.44 43.71 18.59
CA PHE A 90 -17.29 45.01 17.92
C PHE A 90 -17.02 44.83 16.41
N SER A 91 -17.25 45.90 15.65
CA SER A 91 -17.55 45.88 14.21
C SER A 91 -16.46 46.51 13.33
N SER A 92 -16.64 46.36 12.02
CA SER A 92 -15.90 47.04 10.95
C SER A 92 -15.90 48.57 11.08
N CYS A 93 -14.83 49.21 10.59
CA CYS A 93 -14.78 50.59 10.14
C CYS A 93 -13.78 50.75 8.97
N ASP A 94 -14.21 51.35 7.86
CA ASP A 94 -13.34 51.78 6.76
C ASP A 94 -12.66 53.13 7.03
N ASN A 95 -11.44 53.38 6.51
CA ASN A 95 -11.25 54.33 5.38
C ASN A 95 -9.80 54.72 5.01
N ALA A 96 -9.65 54.99 3.70
CA ALA A 96 -8.88 56.06 3.05
C ALA A 96 -7.33 56.13 3.04
N LEU A 97 -6.84 56.65 1.91
CA LEU A 97 -5.47 57.02 1.55
C LEU A 97 -5.13 58.47 1.95
N PRO A 98 -3.84 58.84 1.89
CA PRO A 98 -3.46 60.15 1.33
C PRO A 98 -2.48 60.04 0.14
N GLN A 99 -2.40 61.11 -0.67
CA GLN A 99 -1.62 61.20 -1.92
C GLN A 99 -0.49 62.22 -1.82
N GLY A 100 0.74 61.77 -2.11
CA GLY A 100 1.82 62.50 -2.81
C GLY A 100 2.47 63.76 -2.19
N LEU A 101 3.78 63.93 -2.42
CA LEU A 101 4.36 65.20 -2.89
C LEU A 101 5.78 65.05 -3.50
N ARG A 102 6.09 66.01 -4.36
CA ARG A 102 7.13 66.09 -5.41
C ARG A 102 8.61 65.94 -5.02
N THR A 103 9.38 65.64 -6.06
CA THR A 103 10.85 65.69 -6.24
C THR A 103 11.53 67.00 -5.79
N PRO A 104 12.88 66.97 -5.69
CA PRO A 104 13.65 67.70 -6.71
C PRO A 104 14.74 66.88 -7.42
N ARG A 105 15.20 67.37 -8.57
CA ARG A 105 16.40 66.87 -9.28
C ARG A 105 17.67 67.50 -8.70
N THR A 106 18.79 66.78 -8.78
CA THR A 106 20.12 67.39 -8.94
C THR A 106 20.85 66.70 -10.09
N THR A 107 21.46 67.47 -10.99
CA THR A 107 22.22 66.95 -12.14
C THR A 107 23.72 67.17 -11.92
N CYS A 108 24.54 66.18 -12.26
CA CYS A 108 25.94 66.42 -12.60
C CYS A 108 26.39 65.40 -13.66
N SER A 109 27.25 65.82 -14.58
CA SER A 109 27.80 64.95 -15.64
C SER A 109 29.21 65.39 -15.96
N VAL A 110 30.18 64.49 -15.75
CA VAL A 110 31.56 64.69 -16.22
C VAL A 110 32.08 63.38 -16.83
N SER A 111 32.58 63.53 -18.04
CA SER A 111 33.33 62.59 -18.90
C SER A 111 34.16 61.48 -18.21
N GLY A 112 33.89 60.23 -18.62
CA GLY A 112 34.80 59.49 -19.52
C GLY A 112 35.83 58.52 -18.93
N ALA A 113 35.79 57.27 -19.41
CA ALA A 113 36.95 56.45 -19.79
C ALA A 113 36.49 55.07 -20.34
N SER A 114 36.80 54.75 -21.59
CA SER A 114 36.50 53.42 -22.16
C SER A 114 37.55 52.39 -21.75
N ARG A 115 37.19 51.42 -20.89
CA ARG A 115 37.89 50.12 -20.78
C ARG A 115 36.87 49.01 -20.61
N GLY A 116 36.99 47.96 -21.42
CA GLY A 116 36.03 46.85 -21.43
C GLY A 116 36.20 45.92 -20.25
N PHE A 117 35.09 45.37 -19.76
CA PHE A 117 35.05 44.16 -18.94
C PHE A 117 34.30 43.08 -19.73
N ALA A 118 34.85 41.87 -19.78
CA ALA A 118 34.20 40.75 -20.46
C ALA A 118 33.00 40.28 -19.64
N SER A 119 31.85 40.14 -20.29
CA SER A 119 30.65 39.57 -19.65
C SER A 119 30.83 38.05 -19.49
N THR A 120 31.10 37.58 -18.27
CA THR A 120 30.99 36.17 -17.91
C THR A 120 29.52 35.76 -17.88
N ALA A 121 28.96 35.45 -19.06
CA ALA A 121 27.60 34.93 -19.17
C ALA A 121 27.48 33.56 -18.49
N SER A 122 26.36 33.33 -17.81
CA SER A 122 26.11 32.07 -17.10
C SER A 122 25.81 30.94 -18.08
N LEU A 123 26.68 29.92 -18.11
CA LEU A 123 26.51 28.67 -18.87
C LEU A 123 25.75 27.62 -18.05
N GLY A 124 24.59 27.98 -17.48
CA GLY A 124 23.81 27.11 -16.59
C GLY A 124 22.47 26.58 -17.14
N GLY A 125 22.08 26.96 -18.35
CA GLY A 125 20.70 26.74 -18.85
C GLY A 125 20.49 25.58 -19.82
N SER A 126 21.52 25.17 -20.58
CA SER A 126 21.42 24.09 -21.58
C SER A 126 21.44 22.69 -20.95
N ASP A 127 22.25 22.54 -19.91
CA ASP A 127 22.70 21.23 -19.44
C ASP A 127 21.66 20.61 -18.49
N SER A 128 20.96 21.45 -17.71
CA SER A 128 19.81 21.04 -16.89
C SER A 128 18.60 20.62 -17.73
N LEU A 129 18.26 21.40 -18.78
CA LEU A 129 17.13 21.07 -19.67
C LEU A 129 17.36 19.76 -20.44
N SER A 130 18.57 19.52 -20.92
CA SER A 130 18.93 18.27 -21.58
C SER A 130 19.03 17.09 -20.61
N TYR A 131 19.53 17.30 -19.38
CA TYR A 131 19.52 16.28 -18.32
C TYR A 131 18.09 15.85 -17.93
N HIS A 132 17.20 16.79 -17.64
CA HIS A 132 15.80 16.49 -17.30
C HIS A 132 15.04 15.83 -18.47
N ALA A 133 15.31 16.21 -19.72
CA ALA A 133 14.74 15.54 -20.88
C ALA A 133 15.18 14.07 -21.00
N ASN A 134 16.48 13.80 -20.79
CA ASN A 134 17.03 12.44 -20.81
C ASN A 134 16.48 11.58 -19.65
N MET A 135 16.43 12.14 -18.44
CA MET A 135 15.78 11.53 -17.25
C MET A 135 14.32 11.16 -17.54
N SER A 136 13.56 12.10 -18.10
CA SER A 136 12.14 11.89 -18.41
C SER A 136 11.94 10.85 -19.51
N SER A 137 12.84 10.72 -20.49
CA SER A 137 12.75 9.63 -21.48
C SER A 137 13.01 8.28 -20.81
N ALA A 138 14.12 8.15 -20.07
CA ALA A 138 14.51 6.87 -19.46
C ALA A 138 13.41 6.26 -18.57
N ILE A 139 12.73 7.08 -17.76
CA ILE A 139 11.60 6.61 -16.93
C ILE A 139 10.37 6.28 -17.79
N LYS A 140 10.04 7.12 -18.78
CA LYS A 140 8.89 6.90 -19.67
C LYS A 140 9.02 5.64 -20.52
N ASP A 141 10.23 5.36 -21.01
CA ASP A 141 10.55 4.20 -21.84
C ASP A 141 10.59 2.90 -21.00
N ALA A 142 10.94 2.99 -19.71
CA ALA A 142 10.91 1.86 -18.78
C ALA A 142 9.52 1.61 -18.17
N VAL A 143 8.78 2.65 -17.77
CA VAL A 143 7.51 2.57 -17.05
C VAL A 143 6.34 2.81 -18.01
N THR A 144 6.12 1.84 -18.90
CA THR A 144 5.05 1.91 -19.90
C THR A 144 3.69 1.46 -19.33
N PRO A 145 2.55 1.85 -19.93
CA PRO A 145 1.25 1.30 -19.58
C PRO A 145 1.14 -0.23 -19.76
N ALA A 146 2.00 -0.85 -20.58
CA ALA A 146 2.09 -2.30 -20.67
C ALA A 146 2.72 -2.92 -19.40
N LEU A 147 3.78 -2.29 -18.86
CA LEU A 147 4.38 -2.71 -17.60
C LEU A 147 3.43 -2.48 -16.42
N LEU A 148 2.70 -1.37 -16.38
CA LEU A 148 1.71 -1.14 -15.30
C LEU A 148 0.60 -2.20 -15.30
N ARG A 149 0.20 -2.72 -16.47
CA ARG A 149 -0.67 -3.90 -16.53
C ARG A 149 0.06 -5.19 -16.10
N GLU A 150 1.30 -5.43 -16.52
CA GLU A 150 2.05 -6.61 -16.06
C GLU A 150 2.22 -6.64 -14.54
N VAL A 151 2.53 -5.52 -13.90
CA VAL A 151 2.63 -5.40 -12.43
C VAL A 151 1.30 -5.76 -11.78
N ARG A 152 0.17 -5.26 -12.32
CA ARG A 152 -1.18 -5.58 -11.82
C ARG A 152 -1.48 -7.08 -11.99
N ASP A 153 -1.35 -7.59 -13.19
CA ASP A 153 -1.68 -8.97 -13.53
C ASP A 153 -0.82 -9.94 -12.68
N PHE A 154 0.47 -9.68 -12.52
CA PHE A 154 1.37 -10.44 -11.64
C PHE A 154 1.04 -10.32 -10.15
N TRP A 155 0.74 -9.12 -9.64
CA TRP A 155 0.52 -8.94 -8.20
C TRP A 155 -0.75 -9.66 -7.74
N PHE A 156 -1.74 -9.75 -8.64
CA PHE A 156 -3.04 -10.37 -8.40
C PHE A 156 -3.22 -11.76 -9.05
N GLU A 157 -2.20 -12.34 -9.71
CA GLU A 157 -2.28 -13.59 -10.50
C GLU A 157 -2.85 -14.81 -9.76
N HIS A 158 -2.76 -14.81 -8.43
CA HIS A 158 -3.22 -15.86 -7.52
C HIS A 158 -4.70 -15.74 -7.14
N LEU A 159 -5.33 -14.57 -7.33
CA LEU A 159 -6.74 -14.31 -6.99
C LEU A 159 -7.68 -14.87 -8.05
N THR A 160 -7.71 -16.20 -8.16
CA THR A 160 -8.55 -16.94 -9.13
C THR A 160 -10.06 -16.75 -8.95
N ASN A 161 -10.49 -16.23 -7.80
CA ASN A 161 -11.88 -15.86 -7.51
C ASN A 161 -12.06 -14.33 -7.61
N PRO A 162 -12.89 -13.79 -8.53
CA PRO A 162 -13.15 -12.35 -8.63
C PRO A 162 -13.66 -11.70 -7.33
N LYS A 163 -14.30 -12.45 -6.43
CA LYS A 163 -14.73 -11.93 -5.11
C LYS A 163 -13.57 -11.68 -4.15
N ALA A 164 -12.39 -12.30 -4.35
CA ALA A 164 -11.19 -12.02 -3.57
C ALA A 164 -10.57 -10.65 -3.90
N LEU A 165 -10.87 -10.06 -5.07
CA LEU A 165 -10.55 -8.66 -5.37
C LEU A 165 -11.37 -7.69 -4.49
N ILE A 166 -12.57 -8.13 -4.09
CA ILE A 166 -13.43 -7.38 -3.18
C ILE A 166 -12.96 -7.62 -1.75
N MET A 167 -13.08 -8.83 -1.20
CA MET A 167 -12.56 -9.20 0.12
C MET A 167 -11.64 -10.44 0.01
N PRO A 168 -10.30 -10.29 0.06
CA PRO A 168 -9.37 -11.41 0.02
C PRO A 168 -9.38 -12.19 1.34
N SER A 169 -9.33 -13.52 1.27
CA SER A 169 -9.24 -14.39 2.45
C SER A 169 -7.86 -14.34 3.10
N PHE A 170 -7.71 -14.94 4.29
CA PHE A 170 -6.39 -15.06 4.92
C PHE A 170 -5.38 -15.83 4.05
N GLU A 171 -5.83 -16.81 3.26
CA GLU A 171 -4.96 -17.59 2.37
C GLU A 171 -4.51 -16.77 1.16
N ASP A 172 -5.40 -15.99 0.56
CA ASP A 172 -5.08 -15.07 -0.55
C ASP A 172 -3.98 -14.08 -0.12
N ASN A 173 -4.20 -13.43 1.03
CA ASN A 173 -3.29 -12.44 1.61
C ASN A 173 -1.88 -12.98 1.93
N LYS A 174 -1.66 -14.31 1.98
CA LYS A 174 -0.33 -14.87 2.30
C LYS A 174 0.74 -14.50 1.29
N ARG A 175 0.41 -14.48 -0.01
CA ARG A 175 1.40 -14.21 -1.07
C ARG A 175 2.07 -12.85 -0.87
N TRP A 176 1.29 -11.83 -0.49
CA TRP A 176 1.82 -10.49 -0.26
C TRP A 176 2.58 -10.38 1.07
N PHE A 177 1.94 -10.70 2.20
CA PHE A 177 2.48 -10.33 3.53
C PHE A 177 3.47 -11.34 4.13
N PHE A 178 3.59 -12.54 3.55
CA PHE A 178 4.56 -13.56 3.98
C PHE A 178 5.57 -13.91 2.88
N GLY A 179 5.25 -13.66 1.61
CA GLY A 179 6.19 -13.70 0.48
C GLY A 179 6.98 -15.00 0.35
N GLY A 180 8.31 -14.85 0.20
CA GLY A 180 9.26 -15.96 0.13
C GLY A 180 10.06 -15.99 -1.18
N ALA A 181 11.12 -16.80 -1.21
CA ALA A 181 12.14 -16.77 -2.25
C ALA A 181 11.62 -16.90 -3.70
N ALA A 182 10.53 -17.65 -3.93
CA ALA A 182 9.91 -17.78 -5.26
C ALA A 182 9.21 -16.48 -5.73
N LEU A 183 8.65 -15.70 -4.81
CA LEU A 183 8.11 -14.37 -5.12
C LEU A 183 9.26 -13.37 -5.33
N ASP A 184 10.30 -13.46 -4.50
CA ASP A 184 11.48 -12.59 -4.58
C ASP A 184 12.23 -12.78 -5.91
N GLU A 185 12.42 -14.03 -6.36
CA GLU A 185 12.97 -14.35 -7.68
C GLU A 185 12.08 -13.80 -8.80
N ALA A 186 10.76 -13.99 -8.71
CA ALA A 186 9.82 -13.52 -9.73
C ALA A 186 9.80 -11.97 -9.84
N CYS A 187 9.76 -11.26 -8.71
CA CYS A 187 9.85 -9.80 -8.67
C CYS A 187 11.18 -9.30 -9.25
N THR A 188 12.29 -9.89 -8.82
CA THR A 188 13.65 -9.52 -9.28
C THR A 188 13.78 -9.74 -10.79
N LYS A 189 13.35 -10.90 -11.29
CA LYS A 189 13.46 -11.27 -12.70
C LYS A 189 12.62 -10.42 -13.64
N ARG A 190 11.42 -9.99 -13.22
CA ARG A 190 10.51 -9.19 -14.06
C ARG A 190 10.78 -7.68 -13.96
N PHE A 191 11.01 -7.15 -12.75
CA PHE A 191 10.88 -5.71 -12.50
C PHE A 191 12.16 -5.00 -12.05
N ALA A 192 13.20 -5.72 -11.57
CA ALA A 192 14.45 -5.08 -11.18
C ALA A 192 15.11 -4.22 -12.30
N PRO A 193 15.01 -4.55 -13.61
CA PRO A 193 15.48 -3.67 -14.67
C PRO A 193 14.79 -2.30 -14.68
N THR A 194 13.48 -2.24 -14.42
CA THR A 194 12.73 -0.98 -14.33
C THR A 194 13.08 -0.21 -13.06
N LEU A 195 13.22 -0.89 -11.92
CA LEU A 195 13.66 -0.27 -10.67
C LEU A 195 15.04 0.37 -10.82
N GLU A 196 15.97 -0.33 -11.48
CA GLU A 196 17.32 0.18 -11.76
C GLU A 196 17.31 1.34 -12.79
N ALA A 197 16.40 1.33 -13.77
CA ALA A 197 16.21 2.46 -14.69
C ALA A 197 15.71 3.71 -13.96
N ILE A 198 14.70 3.59 -13.08
CA ILE A 198 14.21 4.69 -12.23
C ILE A 198 15.33 5.21 -11.33
N ARG A 199 16.07 4.32 -10.67
CA ARG A 199 17.20 4.66 -9.79
C ARG A 199 18.34 5.35 -10.54
N SER A 200 18.63 4.91 -11.77
CA SER A 200 19.69 5.47 -12.62
C SER A 200 19.31 6.80 -13.26
N ALA A 201 18.01 7.07 -13.44
CA ALA A 201 17.52 8.37 -13.92
C ALA A 201 17.73 9.49 -12.89
N GLY A 202 17.90 9.17 -11.60
CA GLY A 202 18.27 10.14 -10.56
C GLY A 202 17.11 10.98 -10.00
N VAL A 203 15.86 10.56 -10.21
CA VAL A 203 14.68 11.23 -9.64
C VAL A 203 14.68 11.24 -8.12
N THR A 204 14.11 12.30 -7.56
CA THR A 204 14.11 12.60 -6.12
C THR A 204 12.71 12.66 -5.51
N SER A 205 11.68 12.78 -6.33
CA SER A 205 10.27 12.81 -5.91
C SER A 205 9.38 11.96 -6.83
N GLY A 206 8.28 11.43 -6.28
CA GLY A 206 7.27 10.73 -7.08
C GLY A 206 6.57 11.65 -8.09
N SER A 207 6.64 12.97 -7.88
CA SER A 207 6.16 13.98 -8.84
C SER A 207 6.94 13.96 -10.16
N GLU A 208 8.25 13.71 -10.11
CA GLU A 208 9.10 13.58 -11.31
C GLU A 208 8.80 12.28 -12.06
N VAL A 209 8.54 11.18 -11.33
CA VAL A 209 8.11 9.90 -11.91
C VAL A 209 6.76 10.06 -12.63
N LEU A 210 5.77 10.67 -11.97
CA LEU A 210 4.46 10.96 -12.58
C LEU A 210 4.59 11.88 -13.81
N SER A 211 5.44 12.90 -13.74
CA SER A 211 5.68 13.80 -14.89
C SER A 211 6.33 13.09 -16.08
N ALA A 212 7.14 12.05 -15.84
CA ALA A 212 7.79 11.28 -16.90
C ALA A 212 6.85 10.22 -17.52
N VAL A 213 6.11 9.48 -16.67
CA VAL A 213 5.11 8.49 -17.11
C VAL A 213 3.93 9.17 -17.83
N GLY A 214 3.56 10.38 -17.41
CA GLY A 214 2.45 11.14 -17.96
C GLY A 214 1.14 10.90 -17.21
N PRO A 215 0.01 11.43 -17.72
CA PRO A 215 -1.29 11.36 -17.04
C PRO A 215 -1.80 9.92 -16.95
N LEU A 216 -1.85 9.38 -15.74
CA LEU A 216 -2.41 8.07 -15.44
C LEU A 216 -3.95 8.13 -15.48
N THR A 217 -4.53 7.67 -16.59
CA THR A 217 -5.99 7.73 -16.85
C THR A 217 -6.76 6.48 -16.43
N ASP A 218 -6.09 5.34 -16.19
CA ASP A 218 -6.70 4.18 -15.52
C ASP A 218 -6.43 4.30 -14.00
N PRO A 219 -7.47 4.36 -13.15
CA PRO A 219 -7.33 4.26 -11.69
C PRO A 219 -6.48 3.07 -11.22
N CYS A 220 -6.48 1.97 -11.97
CA CYS A 220 -5.67 0.80 -11.64
C CYS A 220 -4.19 0.94 -12.03
N ASP A 221 -3.82 1.87 -12.92
CA ASP A 221 -2.42 2.13 -13.29
C ASP A 221 -1.71 2.97 -12.20
N TRP A 222 -2.44 3.82 -11.46
CA TRP A 222 -1.94 4.43 -10.22
C TRP A 222 -1.56 3.37 -9.18
N MET A 223 -2.46 2.42 -8.93
CA MET A 223 -2.22 1.28 -8.03
C MET A 223 -0.98 0.48 -8.48
N SER A 224 -0.86 0.19 -9.78
CA SER A 224 0.31 -0.50 -10.34
C SER A 224 1.62 0.26 -10.12
N LEU A 225 1.63 1.58 -10.30
CA LEU A 225 2.82 2.40 -10.06
C LEU A 225 3.20 2.40 -8.57
N ILE A 226 2.21 2.45 -7.68
CA ILE A 226 2.44 2.34 -6.23
C ILE A 226 2.99 0.96 -5.87
N ILE A 227 2.41 -0.14 -6.38
CA ILE A 227 2.93 -1.50 -6.14
C ILE A 227 4.37 -1.64 -6.67
N LEU A 228 4.67 -1.09 -7.85
CA LEU A 228 6.01 -1.09 -8.44
C LEU A 228 7.03 -0.29 -7.61
N LEU A 229 6.62 0.80 -6.97
CA LEU A 229 7.49 1.65 -6.14
C LEU A 229 7.52 1.23 -4.66
N ASP A 230 6.55 0.50 -4.15
CA ASP A 230 6.42 0.19 -2.71
C ASP A 230 6.68 -1.30 -2.42
N GLN A 231 5.94 -2.18 -3.06
CA GLN A 231 5.91 -3.61 -2.74
C GLN A 231 7.00 -4.39 -3.48
N ILE A 232 7.12 -4.20 -4.78
CA ILE A 232 8.12 -4.91 -5.61
C ILE A 232 9.57 -4.69 -5.10
N PRO A 233 10.00 -3.47 -4.68
CA PRO A 233 11.34 -3.27 -4.13
C PRO A 233 11.62 -4.07 -2.85
N ARG A 234 10.59 -4.32 -2.00
CA ARG A 234 10.70 -5.16 -0.79
C ARG A 234 10.96 -6.64 -1.10
N ASN A 235 10.55 -7.10 -2.28
CA ASN A 235 10.91 -8.42 -2.81
C ASN A 235 12.26 -8.45 -3.53
N CYS A 236 12.67 -7.35 -4.19
CA CYS A 236 13.93 -7.26 -4.94
C CYS A 236 15.16 -6.97 -4.06
N TYR A 237 15.01 -6.24 -2.95
CA TYR A 237 16.11 -5.73 -2.14
C TYR A 237 15.93 -6.12 -0.65
N ARG A 238 16.35 -7.33 -0.28
CA ARG A 238 16.29 -7.82 1.12
C ARG A 238 17.61 -7.62 1.89
N GLY A 239 17.50 -7.66 3.23
CA GLY A 239 18.66 -7.62 4.12
C GLY A 239 19.45 -6.32 3.98
N ASP A 240 20.76 -6.40 3.77
CA ASP A 240 21.62 -5.22 3.70
C ASP A 240 21.36 -4.37 2.43
N ALA A 241 20.70 -4.92 1.41
CA ALA A 241 20.21 -4.15 0.25
C ALA A 241 18.93 -3.34 0.54
N ALA A 242 18.18 -3.66 1.59
CA ALA A 242 16.88 -3.03 1.90
C ALA A 242 16.96 -1.52 2.14
N ARG A 243 18.17 -0.98 2.39
CA ARG A 243 18.43 0.47 2.41
C ARG A 243 17.89 1.17 1.17
N VAL A 244 18.00 0.55 -0.02
CA VAL A 244 17.53 1.15 -1.27
C VAL A 244 16.01 1.33 -1.27
N VAL A 245 15.28 0.39 -0.64
CA VAL A 245 13.82 0.53 -0.43
C VAL A 245 13.55 1.80 0.39
N PHE A 246 14.13 1.89 1.59
CA PHE A 246 13.82 2.95 2.55
C PHE A 246 14.35 4.35 2.15
N THR A 247 15.38 4.43 1.30
CA THR A 247 16.04 5.71 0.93
C THR A 247 15.75 6.20 -0.49
N VAL A 248 15.24 5.34 -1.37
CA VAL A 248 14.86 5.70 -2.75
C VAL A 248 13.39 5.44 -3.01
N PHE A 249 12.90 4.24 -2.69
CA PHE A 249 11.59 3.79 -3.15
C PHE A 249 10.42 4.20 -2.24
N ASP A 250 10.57 4.12 -0.91
CA ASP A 250 9.56 4.57 0.06
C ASP A 250 9.12 6.05 -0.19
N PRO A 251 10.02 7.04 -0.38
CA PRO A 251 9.62 8.41 -0.69
C PRO A 251 8.88 8.55 -2.02
N LEU A 252 9.36 7.90 -3.09
CA LEU A 252 8.72 7.94 -4.41
C LEU A 252 7.30 7.34 -4.36
N ALA A 253 7.13 6.22 -3.64
CA ALA A 253 5.83 5.59 -3.45
C ALA A 253 4.87 6.47 -2.63
N GLN A 254 5.37 7.10 -1.55
CA GLN A 254 4.58 7.99 -0.70
C GLN A 254 4.07 9.22 -1.49
N ASP A 255 4.92 9.83 -2.31
CA ASP A 255 4.53 10.95 -3.19
C ASP A 255 3.44 10.54 -4.20
N VAL A 256 3.60 9.37 -4.85
CA VAL A 256 2.60 8.87 -5.82
C VAL A 256 1.28 8.54 -5.12
N ALA A 257 1.31 7.95 -3.92
CA ALA A 257 0.13 7.67 -3.12
C ALA A 257 -0.60 8.96 -2.71
N LEU A 258 0.12 9.96 -2.21
CA LEU A 258 -0.45 11.26 -1.85
C LEU A 258 -1.02 11.99 -3.07
N ALA A 259 -0.39 11.89 -4.23
CA ALA A 259 -0.92 12.43 -5.49
C ALA A 259 -2.20 11.69 -5.95
N ALA A 260 -2.26 10.37 -5.84
CA ALA A 260 -3.46 9.58 -6.14
C ALA A 260 -4.62 9.92 -5.19
N MET A 261 -4.34 10.10 -3.90
CA MET A 261 -5.30 10.56 -2.89
C MET A 261 -5.81 11.97 -3.19
N ALA A 262 -4.93 12.90 -3.57
CA ALA A 262 -5.29 14.26 -3.96
C ALA A 262 -6.11 14.33 -5.26
N ALA A 263 -5.89 13.39 -6.19
CA ALA A 263 -6.72 13.16 -7.37
C ALA A 263 -8.04 12.41 -7.07
N GLY A 264 -8.25 11.99 -5.81
CA GLY A 264 -9.46 11.29 -5.37
C GLY A 264 -9.54 9.80 -5.73
N VAL A 265 -8.49 9.21 -6.31
CA VAL A 265 -8.51 7.85 -6.89
C VAL A 265 -8.98 6.76 -5.91
N PRO A 266 -8.53 6.69 -4.64
CA PRO A 266 -8.93 5.61 -3.73
C PRO A 266 -10.41 5.67 -3.28
N ASP A 267 -10.99 6.86 -3.25
CA ASP A 267 -12.30 7.15 -2.66
C ASP A 267 -13.39 7.47 -3.69
N GLY A 268 -13.01 7.98 -4.87
CA GLY A 268 -13.92 8.43 -5.93
C GLY A 268 -14.17 7.36 -6.99
N GLU A 269 -13.16 6.54 -7.31
CA GLU A 269 -13.23 5.57 -8.41
C GLU A 269 -13.85 4.24 -7.93
N PRO A 270 -15.04 3.83 -8.41
CA PRO A 270 -15.74 2.66 -7.87
C PRO A 270 -14.94 1.36 -8.02
N GLN A 271 -14.16 1.24 -9.10
CA GLN A 271 -13.30 0.08 -9.34
C GLN A 271 -12.12 -0.07 -8.38
N ILE A 272 -11.78 0.99 -7.64
CA ILE A 272 -10.80 0.97 -6.54
C ILE A 272 -11.54 0.92 -5.20
N ARG A 273 -12.43 1.89 -4.95
CA ARG A 273 -13.09 2.11 -3.64
C ARG A 273 -13.72 0.85 -3.06
N TRP A 274 -14.38 0.05 -3.90
CA TRP A 274 -15.13 -1.15 -3.52
C TRP A 274 -14.36 -2.47 -3.69
N ARG A 275 -13.07 -2.39 -4.06
CA ARG A 275 -12.15 -3.53 -4.10
C ARG A 275 -11.09 -3.37 -3.02
N PHE A 276 -11.29 -3.98 -1.85
CA PHE A 276 -10.40 -3.80 -0.70
C PHE A 276 -9.01 -4.43 -0.93
N ALA A 277 -8.90 -5.40 -1.84
CA ALA A 277 -7.60 -5.89 -2.34
C ALA A 277 -6.86 -4.90 -3.25
N TYR A 278 -7.52 -3.86 -3.76
CA TYR A 278 -6.92 -2.81 -4.59
C TYR A 278 -6.68 -1.53 -3.80
N ARG A 279 -7.68 -1.04 -3.06
CA ARG A 279 -7.65 0.24 -2.35
C ARG A 279 -6.56 0.31 -1.27
N SER A 280 -6.29 -0.79 -0.59
CA SER A 280 -5.32 -0.86 0.52
C SER A 280 -3.90 -0.43 0.11
N TRP A 281 -3.47 -0.74 -1.12
CA TRP A 281 -2.13 -0.38 -1.63
C TRP A 281 -1.91 1.12 -1.74
N PHE A 282 -2.96 1.93 -1.88
CA PHE A 282 -2.84 3.39 -1.90
C PHE A 282 -2.47 3.97 -0.52
N TYR A 283 -2.61 3.20 0.55
CA TYR A 283 -2.34 3.65 1.92
C TYR A 283 -1.07 3.02 2.51
N MET A 284 -0.63 1.87 2.01
CA MET A 284 0.61 1.18 2.46
C MET A 284 1.88 2.06 2.44
N PRO A 285 2.15 2.91 1.42
CA PRO A 285 3.33 3.77 1.43
C PRO A 285 3.35 4.79 2.58
N LEU A 286 2.17 5.22 3.05
CA LEU A 286 2.05 6.11 4.20
C LEU A 286 2.36 5.34 5.50
N MET A 287 1.87 4.10 5.62
CA MET A 287 2.22 3.16 6.71
C MET A 287 3.73 2.86 6.76
N HIS A 288 4.43 2.93 5.63
CA HIS A 288 5.88 2.70 5.56
C HIS A 288 6.75 3.92 5.90
N SER A 289 6.15 5.09 6.09
CA SER A 289 6.84 6.34 6.42
C SER A 289 7.49 6.31 7.81
N GLU A 290 8.52 7.13 8.03
CA GLU A 290 9.06 7.42 9.36
C GLU A 290 8.58 8.81 9.86
N ASP A 291 7.42 9.27 9.38
CA ASP A 291 6.75 10.54 9.78
C ASP A 291 5.39 10.30 10.45
N ALA A 292 5.25 10.79 11.68
CA ALA A 292 4.02 10.75 12.46
C ALA A 292 2.83 11.48 11.78
N ALA A 293 3.08 12.60 11.09
CA ALA A 293 2.03 13.36 10.41
C ALA A 293 1.53 12.68 9.12
N THR A 294 2.26 11.68 8.63
CA THR A 294 1.85 10.83 7.52
C THR A 294 1.06 9.61 8.01
N HIS A 295 1.38 9.08 9.19
CA HIS A 295 0.53 8.12 9.89
C HIS A 295 -0.86 8.67 10.30
N ASP A 296 -0.95 9.94 10.74
CA ASP A 296 -2.26 10.58 11.00
C ASP A 296 -3.19 10.52 9.76
N LYS A 297 -2.62 10.65 8.55
CA LYS A 297 -3.36 10.52 7.29
C LYS A 297 -3.74 9.06 7.03
N ALA A 298 -2.79 8.13 7.16
CA ALA A 298 -3.03 6.71 6.94
C ALA A 298 -4.16 6.17 7.84
N VAL A 299 -4.16 6.52 9.13
CA VAL A 299 -5.26 6.21 10.07
C VAL A 299 -6.60 6.69 9.52
N ALA A 300 -6.69 7.96 9.11
CA ALA A 300 -7.93 8.53 8.59
C ALA A 300 -8.43 7.81 7.32
N GLU A 301 -7.53 7.42 6.41
CA GLU A 301 -7.87 6.64 5.22
C GLU A 301 -8.36 5.22 5.53
N TYR A 302 -7.69 4.49 6.44
CA TYR A 302 -8.17 3.18 6.89
C TYR A 302 -9.49 3.29 7.68
N GLU A 303 -9.75 4.40 8.38
CA GLU A 303 -11.05 4.68 9.01
C GLU A 303 -12.16 4.91 7.96
N LYS A 304 -11.90 5.64 6.86
CA LYS A 304 -12.85 5.73 5.73
C LYS A 304 -13.13 4.35 5.14
N MET A 305 -12.10 3.55 4.90
CA MET A 305 -12.22 2.21 4.31
C MET A 305 -13.07 1.29 5.22
N LEU A 306 -12.88 1.36 6.54
CA LEU A 306 -13.72 0.65 7.52
C LEU A 306 -15.15 1.19 7.59
N ALA A 307 -15.36 2.49 7.42
CA ALA A 307 -16.69 3.10 7.33
C ALA A 307 -17.44 2.65 6.07
N ASP A 308 -16.75 2.52 4.94
CA ASP A 308 -17.33 2.00 3.69
C ASP A 308 -17.79 0.54 3.84
N VAL A 309 -17.02 -0.36 4.49
CA VAL A 309 -17.50 -1.72 4.83
C VAL A 309 -18.77 -1.66 5.68
N LYS A 310 -18.78 -0.82 6.72
CA LYS A 310 -19.95 -0.65 7.61
C LYS A 310 -21.18 -0.16 6.84
N SER A 311 -21.02 0.66 5.80
CA SER A 311 -22.12 1.14 4.93
C SER A 311 -22.77 0.04 4.06
N LEU A 312 -22.05 -1.06 3.82
CA LEU A 312 -22.50 -2.18 3.00
C LEU A 312 -23.28 -3.23 3.80
N LEU A 313 -23.17 -3.23 5.14
CA LEU A 313 -23.87 -4.14 6.04
C LEU A 313 -25.41 -4.12 5.86
N PRO A 314 -26.14 -5.13 6.34
CA PRO A 314 -27.59 -5.02 6.51
C PRO A 314 -27.91 -3.82 7.42
N ALA A 315 -29.07 -3.19 7.24
CA ALA A 315 -29.61 -2.36 8.30
C ALA A 315 -29.96 -3.25 9.50
N ASP A 316 -29.72 -2.77 10.72
CA ASP A 316 -30.04 -3.51 11.94
C ASP A 316 -31.53 -3.92 11.95
N GLY A 317 -31.82 -5.12 12.48
CA GLY A 317 -33.17 -5.72 12.45
C GLY A 317 -34.23 -5.01 13.31
N ASP A 318 -33.90 -3.85 13.89
CA ASP A 318 -34.85 -2.96 14.55
C ASP A 318 -35.54 -2.07 13.49
N GLY A 319 -36.87 -2.06 13.48
CA GLY A 319 -37.68 -1.21 12.61
C GLY A 319 -37.58 0.30 12.93
N SER A 320 -36.84 0.69 13.97
CA SER A 320 -36.55 2.06 14.40
C SER A 320 -35.75 2.87 13.36
N ARG A 321 -36.45 3.30 12.30
CA ARG A 321 -35.96 4.33 11.38
C ARG A 321 -35.79 5.67 12.10
N THR A 322 -34.58 5.94 12.60
CA THR A 322 -34.15 7.31 12.89
C THR A 322 -33.97 8.06 11.57
N SER A 323 -34.98 8.85 11.20
CA SER A 323 -35.23 9.35 9.85
C SER A 323 -34.41 10.58 9.45
N SER A 324 -33.10 10.59 9.75
CA SER A 324 -32.23 11.76 9.57
C SER A 324 -30.95 11.54 8.75
N SER A 325 -30.68 10.33 8.24
CA SER A 325 -29.49 10.04 7.40
C SER A 325 -29.78 9.30 6.09
N ALA A 326 -31.05 9.13 5.70
CA ALA A 326 -31.46 8.59 4.40
C ALA A 326 -31.28 9.58 3.23
N ALA A 327 -30.18 10.34 3.25
CA ALA A 327 -29.86 11.38 2.27
C ALA A 327 -29.00 10.81 1.14
N ALA A 328 -29.44 10.99 -0.11
CA ALA A 328 -28.66 10.73 -1.32
C ALA A 328 -28.02 9.32 -1.44
N ALA A 329 -28.79 8.28 -1.10
CA ALA A 329 -28.53 6.95 -1.68
C ALA A 329 -28.87 6.99 -3.18
N GLY A 330 -27.92 7.46 -3.99
CA GLY A 330 -27.92 7.21 -5.44
C GLY A 330 -27.88 5.70 -5.70
N GLU A 331 -28.33 5.30 -6.88
CA GLU A 331 -28.35 3.90 -7.30
C GLU A 331 -26.93 3.31 -7.21
N ASP A 332 -26.78 2.13 -6.59
CA ASP A 332 -25.46 1.52 -6.39
C ASP A 332 -24.85 1.15 -7.75
N ASP A 333 -23.63 1.61 -8.02
CA ASP A 333 -22.84 1.14 -9.15
C ASP A 333 -22.52 -0.36 -9.04
N GLU A 334 -22.12 -1.00 -10.15
CA GLU A 334 -21.90 -2.45 -10.18
C GLU A 334 -20.83 -2.95 -9.19
N TYR A 335 -19.82 -2.11 -8.89
CA TYR A 335 -18.76 -2.46 -7.94
C TYR A 335 -19.27 -2.38 -6.50
N LYS A 336 -20.05 -1.34 -6.19
CA LYS A 336 -20.72 -1.17 -4.89
C LYS A 336 -21.77 -2.25 -4.64
N ALA A 337 -22.55 -2.61 -5.67
CA ALA A 337 -23.52 -3.70 -5.61
C ALA A 337 -22.83 -5.05 -5.37
N GLY A 338 -21.75 -5.35 -6.12
CA GLY A 338 -20.94 -6.54 -5.91
C GLY A 338 -20.26 -6.58 -4.53
N ALA A 339 -19.76 -5.45 -4.04
CA ALA A 339 -19.20 -5.34 -2.70
C ALA A 339 -20.25 -5.53 -1.61
N ARG A 340 -21.47 -5.01 -1.81
CA ARG A 340 -22.62 -5.25 -0.93
C ARG A 340 -22.99 -6.74 -0.87
N GLU A 341 -22.91 -7.46 -1.99
CA GLU A 341 -23.13 -8.91 -2.03
C GLU A 341 -22.06 -9.66 -1.20
N VAL A 342 -20.77 -9.39 -1.44
CA VAL A 342 -19.66 -10.07 -0.76
C VAL A 342 -19.64 -9.77 0.74
N VAL A 343 -19.77 -8.51 1.14
CA VAL A 343 -19.76 -8.09 2.56
C VAL A 343 -20.97 -8.65 3.32
N ARG A 344 -22.12 -8.86 2.67
CA ARG A 344 -23.30 -9.47 3.30
C ARG A 344 -23.27 -11.00 3.31
N ALA A 345 -22.46 -11.63 2.45
CA ALA A 345 -22.25 -13.08 2.47
C ALA A 345 -21.42 -13.54 3.68
N ASP A 346 -20.46 -12.72 4.13
CA ASP A 346 -19.71 -12.94 5.38
C ASP A 346 -19.40 -11.62 6.10
N VAL A 347 -20.36 -11.19 6.93
CA VAL A 347 -20.27 -9.95 7.71
C VAL A 347 -19.15 -9.99 8.76
N GLU A 348 -18.84 -11.16 9.34
CA GLU A 348 -17.80 -11.28 10.36
C GLU A 348 -16.42 -11.14 9.71
N ALA A 349 -16.12 -11.91 8.66
CA ALA A 349 -14.85 -11.82 7.95
C ALA A 349 -14.66 -10.43 7.32
N ALA A 350 -15.72 -9.84 6.75
CA ALA A 350 -15.65 -8.51 6.15
C ALA A 350 -15.30 -7.41 7.18
N THR A 351 -16.02 -7.39 8.30
CA THR A 351 -15.78 -6.42 9.39
C THR A 351 -14.40 -6.63 10.03
N LYS A 352 -13.99 -7.89 10.20
CA LYS A 352 -12.70 -8.27 10.77
C LYS A 352 -11.53 -7.87 9.88
N LEU A 353 -11.61 -8.10 8.56
CA LEU A 353 -10.52 -7.77 7.64
C LEU A 353 -10.24 -6.25 7.61
N ALA A 354 -11.28 -5.44 7.41
CA ALA A 354 -11.10 -3.98 7.38
C ALA A 354 -10.72 -3.40 8.75
N GLY A 355 -11.21 -4.00 9.85
CA GLY A 355 -10.75 -3.67 11.20
C GLY A 355 -9.27 -3.99 11.39
N MET A 356 -8.81 -5.16 10.93
CA MET A 356 -7.40 -5.55 11.02
C MET A 356 -6.46 -4.59 10.30
N SER A 357 -6.81 -4.08 9.10
CA SER A 357 -5.98 -3.09 8.40
C SER A 357 -5.75 -1.82 9.23
N LEU A 358 -6.81 -1.29 9.85
CA LEU A 358 -6.73 -0.11 10.71
C LEU A 358 -5.92 -0.37 12.00
N GLU A 359 -6.05 -1.56 12.60
CA GLU A 359 -5.24 -1.91 13.79
C GLU A 359 -3.77 -2.19 13.45
N PHE A 360 -3.46 -2.66 12.22
CA PHE A 360 -2.08 -2.75 11.74
C PHE A 360 -1.46 -1.36 11.54
N GLU A 361 -2.19 -0.42 10.96
CA GLU A 361 -1.76 0.99 10.86
C GLU A 361 -1.45 1.59 12.24
N LYS A 362 -2.36 1.45 13.21
CA LYS A 362 -2.13 1.94 14.58
C LYS A 362 -0.86 1.38 15.22
N LYS A 363 -0.54 0.09 15.02
CA LYS A 363 0.71 -0.51 15.49
C LYS A 363 1.95 0.13 14.87
N HIS A 364 1.92 0.43 13.57
CA HIS A 364 3.02 1.14 12.89
C HIS A 364 3.17 2.55 13.47
N TYR A 365 2.05 3.27 13.61
CA TYR A 365 2.04 4.62 14.17
C TYR A 365 2.52 4.67 15.63
N ASP A 366 2.17 3.71 16.49
CA ASP A 366 2.65 3.65 17.88
C ASP A 366 4.18 3.49 17.95
N ILE A 367 4.81 2.81 16.99
CA ILE A 367 6.27 2.67 16.88
C ILE A 367 6.90 4.00 16.46
N ILE A 368 6.34 4.69 15.45
CA ILE A 368 6.83 6.01 15.02
C ILE A 368 6.60 7.08 16.10
N LYS A 369 5.50 7.04 16.84
CA LYS A 369 5.27 7.90 18.03
C LYS A 369 6.29 7.67 19.14
N ARG A 370 6.73 6.42 19.33
CA ARG A 370 7.67 6.06 20.40
C ARG A 370 9.13 6.35 20.05
N PHE A 371 9.56 6.06 18.82
CA PHE A 371 10.96 6.11 18.42
C PHE A 371 11.30 7.16 17.35
N GLY A 372 10.30 7.76 16.71
CA GLY A 372 10.48 8.67 15.56
C GLY A 372 11.00 7.98 14.29
N ARG A 373 11.11 6.65 14.27
CA ARG A 373 11.66 5.81 13.19
C ARG A 373 11.34 4.34 13.44
N TYR A 374 11.54 3.47 12.46
CA TYR A 374 11.45 2.02 12.63
C TYR A 374 12.76 1.44 13.18
N PRO A 375 12.76 0.82 14.39
CA PRO A 375 13.98 0.28 15.00
C PRO A 375 14.61 -0.85 14.18
N HIS A 376 13.78 -1.68 13.51
CA HIS A 376 14.26 -2.80 12.69
C HIS A 376 15.04 -2.33 11.45
N ARG A 377 14.72 -1.16 10.89
CA ARG A 377 15.44 -0.60 9.73
C ARG A 377 16.87 -0.13 10.08
N ASN A 378 17.23 -0.02 11.37
CA ASN A 378 18.49 0.59 11.82
C ASN A 378 19.75 -0.05 11.20
N LYS A 379 19.81 -1.39 11.07
CA LYS A 379 20.97 -2.07 10.46
C LYS A 379 21.16 -1.64 9.00
N ALA A 380 20.14 -1.78 8.16
CA ALA A 380 20.20 -1.41 6.73
C ALA A 380 20.40 0.11 6.54
N MET A 381 19.82 0.92 7.44
CA MET A 381 19.97 2.38 7.41
C MET A 381 21.32 2.87 7.96
N GLY A 382 22.16 2.00 8.52
CA GLY A 382 23.45 2.36 9.13
C GLY A 382 23.30 3.26 10.36
N ARG A 383 22.21 3.08 11.13
CA ARG A 383 21.86 3.89 12.31
C ARG A 383 22.28 3.18 13.58
N GLU A 384 22.99 3.88 14.45
CA GLU A 384 23.19 3.42 15.83
C GLU A 384 21.83 3.31 16.55
N PRO A 385 21.50 2.16 17.14
CA PRO A 385 20.27 1.98 17.90
C PRO A 385 20.41 2.52 19.32
N THR A 386 19.36 3.15 19.83
CA THR A 386 19.26 3.50 21.25
C THR A 386 19.05 2.25 22.11
N LYS A 387 19.30 2.35 23.42
CA LYS A 387 19.06 1.24 24.37
C LYS A 387 17.60 0.76 24.32
N GLU A 388 16.66 1.70 24.24
CA GLU A 388 15.23 1.38 24.19
C GLU A 388 14.83 0.65 22.90
N GLU A 389 15.45 1.00 21.76
CA GLU A 389 15.27 0.26 20.49
C GLU A 389 15.84 -1.15 20.56
N VAL A 390 17.01 -1.35 21.19
CA VAL A 390 17.60 -2.67 21.41
C VAL A 390 16.71 -3.51 22.32
N GLU A 391 16.25 -2.94 23.44
CA GLU A 391 15.34 -3.60 24.39
C GLU A 391 13.98 -3.93 23.74
N TYR A 392 13.44 -3.04 22.91
CA TYR A 392 12.20 -3.29 22.16
C TYR A 392 12.34 -4.48 21.20
N LEU A 393 13.39 -4.51 20.37
CA LEU A 393 13.61 -5.61 19.43
C LEU A 393 13.94 -6.93 20.16
N ALA A 394 14.74 -6.88 21.23
CA ALA A 394 15.09 -8.06 22.01
C ALA A 394 13.88 -8.72 22.72
N ASN A 395 12.85 -7.94 23.05
CA ASN A 395 11.59 -8.44 23.63
C ASN A 395 10.54 -8.83 22.58
N GLY A 396 10.91 -8.97 21.30
CA GLY A 396 10.00 -9.39 20.23
C GLY A 396 9.11 -8.27 19.69
N GLY A 397 9.60 -7.02 19.69
CA GLY A 397 8.94 -5.89 19.05
C GLY A 397 8.63 -6.12 17.57
N GLU A 398 7.51 -5.59 17.11
CA GLU A 398 6.99 -5.77 15.74
C GLU A 398 7.99 -5.28 14.67
N THR A 399 8.18 -6.10 13.64
CA THR A 399 9.05 -5.84 12.47
C THR A 399 8.33 -5.92 11.12
N PHE A 400 7.07 -6.37 11.10
CA PHE A 400 6.19 -6.44 9.93
C PHE A 400 6.77 -7.10 8.65
N SER A 401 7.76 -7.99 8.81
CA SER A 401 8.37 -8.77 7.71
C SER A 401 9.09 -7.96 6.62
N GLN A 402 9.61 -6.77 6.95
CA GLN A 402 10.36 -5.89 6.02
C GLN A 402 11.88 -5.95 6.23
#